data_AF-A0A091AU61-F1
#
_entry.id   AF-A0A091AU61-F1
#
_cell.length_a   1.000
_cell.length_b   1.000
_cell.length_c   1.000
_cell.angle_alpha   90.00
_cell.angle_beta   90.00
_cell.angle_gamma   90.00
#
_symmetry.space_group_name_H-M   'P 1'
#
loop_
_entity.id
_entity.type
_entity.pdbx_description
1 polymer ?
#
loop_
_entity_poly.entity_id
_entity_poly.type
_entity_poly.pdbx_seq_one_letter_code
_entity_poly.pdbx_strand_id
1 'polypeptide(L)' 'MTPQLPESPCVRNCCLDDADVCIGCGRHVDEILRWGAADAGEREDILARAAARRAARPALVFRGAGQA' A
#
# COMPACT_ATOMS: atom_id res chain seq x y z
N MET A 1 2.54 8.27 -25.84
CA MET A 1 1.60 7.46 -25.03
C MET A 1 2.37 6.93 -23.83
N THR A 2 2.17 7.52 -22.66
CA THR A 2 2.78 7.00 -21.42
C THR A 2 2.03 5.72 -21.05
N PRO A 3 2.69 4.57 -20.90
CA PRO A 3 2.01 3.35 -20.45
C PRO A 3 1.34 3.64 -19.11
N GLN A 4 0.05 3.33 -19.01
CA GLN A 4 -0.71 3.54 -17.78
C GLN A 4 -0.32 2.46 -16.78
N LEU A 5 0.51 2.83 -15.82
CA LEU A 5 0.88 1.97 -14.70
C LEU A 5 -0.20 2.08 -13.60
N PRO A 6 -0.47 1.00 -12.84
CA PRO A 6 -1.38 1.05 -11.72
C PRO A 6 -1.01 2.18 -10.75
N GLU A 7 -2.03 2.89 -10.27
CA GLU A 7 -1.85 3.98 -9.32
C GLU A 7 -1.44 3.46 -7.93
N SER A 8 -0.72 4.29 -7.18
CA SER A 8 -0.29 3.90 -5.83
C SER A 8 -1.49 3.91 -4.88
N PRO A 9 -1.76 2.83 -4.13
CA PRO A 9 -2.86 2.76 -3.16
C PRO A 9 -2.56 3.57 -1.87
N CYS A 10 -1.58 4.48 -1.92
CA CYS A 10 -1.12 5.23 -0.77
C CYS A 10 -2.16 6.28 -0.36
N VAL A 11 -2.74 6.09 0.82
CA VAL A 11 -3.71 7.02 1.42
C VAL A 11 -3.04 8.17 2.17
N ARG A 12 -1.72 8.36 2.01
CA ARG A 12 -0.88 9.35 2.71
C ARG A 12 -1.04 9.35 4.24
N ASN A 13 -1.43 8.21 4.78
CA ASN A 13 -1.53 7.95 6.21
C ASN A 13 -0.69 6.71 6.51
N CYS A 14 0.62 6.91 6.60
CA CYS A 14 1.57 5.81 6.72
C CYS A 14 1.87 5.54 8.19
N CYS A 15 1.36 4.43 8.68
CA CYS A 15 1.82 3.82 9.93
C CYS A 15 2.22 2.39 9.59
N LEU A 16 3.41 1.96 9.98
CA LEU A 16 3.86 0.58 9.82
C LEU A 16 3.50 -0.21 11.09
N ASP A 17 3.18 -1.49 10.94
CA ASP A 17 3.10 -2.43 12.06
C ASP A 17 4.45 -3.13 12.29
N ASP A 18 4.48 -4.06 13.26
CA ASP A 18 5.68 -4.84 13.61
C ASP A 18 6.18 -5.74 12.47
N ALA A 19 5.37 -5.96 11.43
CA ALA A 19 5.73 -6.72 10.24
C ALA A 19 6.05 -5.80 9.06
N ASP A 20 6.36 -4.51 9.32
CA ASP A 20 6.66 -3.49 8.33
C ASP A 20 5.56 -3.33 7.26
N VAL A 21 4.31 -3.65 7.61
CA VAL A 21 3.15 -3.45 6.75
C VAL A 21 2.48 -2.14 7.11
N CYS A 22 2.29 -1.30 6.11
CA CYS A 22 1.53 -0.08 6.25
C CYS A 22 0.08 -0.41 6.61
N ILE A 23 -0.35 -0.09 7.82
CA ILE A 23 -1.72 -0.32 8.28
C ILE A 23 -2.74 0.56 7.55
N GLY A 24 -2.28 1.67 6.95
CA GLY A 24 -3.07 2.53 6.08
C GLY A 24 -3.31 1.90 4.72
N CYS A 25 -2.26 1.68 3.91
CA CYS A 25 -2.37 1.19 2.53
C CYS A 25 -2.34 -0.33 2.35
N GLY A 26 -1.96 -1.08 3.38
CA GLY A 26 -1.84 -2.55 3.37
C GLY A 26 -0.54 -3.08 2.74
N ARG A 27 0.37 -2.21 2.29
CA ARG A 27 1.61 -2.60 1.60
C ARG A 27 2.78 -2.77 2.55
N HIS A 28 3.69 -3.69 2.24
CA HIS A 28 4.97 -3.80 2.94
C HIS A 28 5.90 -2.62 2.61
N VAL A 29 6.78 -2.25 3.53
CA VAL A 29 7.78 -1.19 3.31
C VAL A 29 8.65 -1.47 2.09
N ASP A 30 9.10 -2.71 1.90
CA ASP A 30 9.90 -3.10 0.71
C ASP A 30 9.13 -2.89 -0.59
N GLU A 31 7.84 -3.19 -0.59
CA GLU A 31 6.97 -2.96 -1.74
C GLU A 31 6.84 -1.47 -2.02
N ILE A 32 6.76 -0.63 -0.99
CA ILE A 32 6.72 0.84 -1.11
C ILE A 32 8.04 1.36 -1.70
N LEU A 33 9.18 0.90 -1.19
CA LEU A 33 10.51 1.30 -1.65
C LEU A 33 10.75 0.90 -3.11
N ARG A 34 10.34 -0.31 -3.51
CA ARG A 34 10.54 -0.81 -4.88
C ARG A 34 9.46 -0.37 -5.87
N TRP A 35 8.39 0.31 -5.42
CA TRP A 35 7.26 0.71 -6.28
C TRP A 35 7.66 1.50 -7.52
N GLY A 36 8.61 2.43 -7.35
CA GLY A 36 9.10 3.26 -8.45
C GLY A 36 9.80 2.45 -9.54
N ALA A 37 10.44 1.35 -9.16
CA ALA A 37 11.14 0.42 -10.04
C ALA A 37 10.27 -0.77 -10.48
N ALA A 38 9.13 -1.00 -9.82
CA ALA A 38 8.23 -2.12 -10.11
C ALA A 38 7.52 -1.95 -11.46
N ASP A 39 7.44 -3.05 -12.20
CA ASP A 39 6.70 -3.14 -13.46
C ASP A 39 5.18 -3.19 -13.26
N ALA A 40 4.42 -3.17 -14.34
CA ALA A 40 2.95 -3.19 -14.26
C ALA A 40 2.40 -4.43 -13.54
N GLY A 41 2.97 -5.61 -13.79
CA GLY A 41 2.53 -6.86 -13.15
C GLY A 41 2.90 -6.91 -11.67
N GLU A 42 4.11 -6.48 -11.31
CA GLU A 42 4.51 -6.36 -9.91
C GLU A 42 3.62 -5.38 -9.14
N ARG A 43 3.24 -4.27 -9.77
CA ARG A 43 2.32 -3.30 -9.15
C ARG A 43 0.95 -3.90 -8.91
N GLU A 44 0.42 -4.66 -9.86
CA GLU A 44 -0.84 -5.40 -9.71
C GLU A 44 -0.76 -6.44 -8.59
N ASP A 45 0.33 -7.21 -8.52
CA ASP A 45 0.54 -8.18 -7.45
C ASP A 45 0.65 -7.53 -6.07
N ILE A 46 1.33 -6.38 -5.97
CA ILE A 46 1.44 -5.61 -4.74
C ILE A 46 0.05 -5.10 -4.32
N LEU A 47 -0.75 -4.61 -5.27
CA LEU A 47 -2.12 -4.15 -5.02
C LEU A 47 -3.01 -5.29 -4.52
N ALA A 48 -2.94 -6.47 -5.15
CA ALA A 48 -3.69 -7.65 -4.75
C ALA A 48 -3.31 -8.11 -3.34
N ARG A 49 -2.00 -8.20 -3.05
CA ARG A 49 -1.48 -8.54 -1.72
C ARG A 49 -1.91 -7.53 -0.66
N ALA A 50 -1.82 -6.23 -0.96
CA ALA A 50 -2.22 -5.17 -0.05
C ALA A 50 -3.72 -5.21 0.26
N ALA A 51 -4.55 -5.46 -0.75
CA ALA A 51 -5.99 -5.64 -0.58
C ALA A 51 -6.30 -6.87 0.29
N ALA A 52 -5.63 -8.00 0.06
CA ALA A 52 -5.80 -9.20 0.87
C ALA A 52 -5.41 -8.96 2.35
N ARG A 53 -4.29 -8.26 2.61
CA ARG A 53 -3.86 -7.89 3.97
C ARG A 53 -4.86 -6.95 4.65
N ARG A 54 -5.37 -5.96 3.91
CA ARG A 54 -6.43 -5.05 4.40
C ARG A 54 -7.72 -5.79 4.72
N ALA A 55 -8.10 -6.78 3.92
CA ALA A 55 -9.31 -7.57 4.13
C ALA A 55 -9.16 -8.56 5.31
N ALA A 56 -7.96 -9.13 5.48
CA ALA A 56 -7.64 -10.00 6.62
C ALA A 56 -7.57 -9.22 7.94
N ARG A 57 -7.23 -7.93 7.90
CA ARG A 57 -7.29 -7.06 9.05
C ARG A 57 -8.75 -6.63 9.28
N PRO A 58 -9.29 -6.75 10.51
CA PRO A 58 -10.56 -6.10 10.81
C PRO A 58 -10.40 -4.60 10.55
N ALA A 59 -11.41 -3.98 9.95
CA ALA A 59 -11.40 -2.57 9.58
C ALA A 59 -11.06 -1.70 10.79
N LEU A 60 -9.77 -1.40 10.96
CA LEU A 60 -9.29 -0.45 11.94
C LEU A 60 -9.74 0.92 11.44
N VAL A 61 -10.81 1.42 12.05
CA VAL A 61 -11.28 2.79 11.87
C VAL A 61 -10.17 3.69 12.41
N PHE A 62 -9.20 4.02 11.55
CA PHE A 62 -8.15 4.97 11.91
C PHE A 62 -8.77 6.36 11.93
N ARG A 63 -9.36 6.70 13.07
CA ARG A 63 -9.91 8.02 13.36
C ARG A 63 -8.74 8.91 13.75
N GLY A 64 -8.13 9.57 12.77
CA GLY A 64 -7.06 10.51 13.06
C GLY A 64 -6.30 10.95 11.82
N ALA A 65 -6.84 11.96 11.14
CA ALA A 65 -6.10 12.70 10.15
C ALA A 65 -4.83 13.31 10.78
N GLY A 66 -3.68 13.03 10.18
CA GLY A 66 -2.42 13.71 10.43
C GLY A 66 -1.74 13.89 9.08
N GLN A 67 -2.31 14.79 8.27
CA GLN A 67 -1.73 15.21 7.00
C GLN A 67 -0.48 16.05 7.32
N ALA A 68 0.56 15.83 6.52
CA ALA A 68 1.79 16.60 6.36
C ALA A 68 1.83 18.02 6.93
#